data_AF-A0A0W0XU23-F1
#
_entry.id   AF-A0A0W0XU23-F1
#
_cell.length_a   1.000
_cell.length_b   1.000
_cell.length_c   1.000
_cell.angle_alpha   90.00
_cell.angle_beta   90.00
_cell.angle_gamma   90.00
#
_symmetry.space_group_name_H-M   'P 1'
#
loop_
_entity.id
_entity.type
_entity.pdbx_description
1 polymer ?
#
loop_
_entity_poly.entity_id
_entity_poly.type
_entity_poly.pdbx_seq_one_letter_code
_entity_poly.pdbx_strand_id
1 'polypeptide(L)'
;MLKIAGIFASLLCFFTLPAISQADDTYSSKFINQSDKGSQQYTLVKTRFWPDSGCIMQSGPEVLQPGDSTELVIAKKQGCDQAGIGYSLYKVSDTKKEQLLGYVSHRFRDGSFSLQVSVFCKNKHCVFKDLNPQQSD
;
A
#
# COMPACT_ATOMS: atom_id res chain seq x y z
N MET A 1 -23.58 75.25 -17.81
CA MET A 1 -24.04 74.25 -16.83
C MET A 1 -23.19 73.01 -16.96
N LEU A 2 -22.84 72.44 -15.82
CA LEU A 2 -21.80 71.44 -15.58
C LEU A 2 -22.33 70.00 -15.82
N LYS A 3 -21.40 69.05 -16.01
CA LYS A 3 -21.47 67.58 -15.75
C LYS A 3 -21.90 66.68 -16.93
N ILE A 4 -21.35 65.48 -17.16
CA ILE A 4 -20.27 64.65 -16.58
C ILE A 4 -19.96 63.60 -17.67
N ALA A 5 -18.69 63.27 -17.87
CA ALA A 5 -18.25 62.16 -18.72
C ALA A 5 -18.63 60.82 -18.09
N GLY A 6 -19.22 59.91 -18.86
CA GLY A 6 -19.50 58.53 -18.46
C GLY A 6 -18.54 57.57 -19.15
N ILE A 7 -17.37 57.34 -18.56
CA ILE A 7 -16.45 56.26 -18.93
C ILE A 7 -17.07 54.96 -18.42
N PHE A 8 -17.59 54.12 -19.32
CA PHE A 8 -17.95 52.74 -19.01
C PHE A 8 -16.67 51.91 -18.86
N ALA A 9 -16.15 51.83 -17.63
CA ALA A 9 -15.12 50.89 -17.27
C ALA A 9 -15.75 49.51 -17.03
N SER A 10 -15.75 48.67 -18.06
CA SER A 10 -16.10 47.25 -17.93
C SER A 10 -15.00 46.54 -17.14
N LEU A 11 -15.25 46.33 -15.84
CA LEU A 11 -14.39 45.56 -14.96
C LEU A 11 -14.51 44.07 -15.33
N LEU A 12 -13.58 43.55 -16.13
CA LEU A 12 -13.41 42.11 -16.38
C LEU A 12 -12.82 41.47 -15.12
N CYS A 13 -13.68 40.99 -14.21
CA CYS A 13 -13.26 40.07 -13.16
C CYS A 13 -12.90 38.73 -13.81
N PHE A 14 -11.62 38.54 -14.11
CA PHE A 14 -11.06 37.21 -14.33
C PHE A 14 -11.07 36.47 -12.99
N PHE A 15 -12.17 35.80 -12.68
CA PHE A 15 -12.18 34.75 -11.68
C PHE A 15 -11.33 33.60 -12.20
N THR A 16 -10.04 33.62 -11.89
CA THR A 16 -9.20 32.42 -11.94
C THR A 16 -9.74 31.50 -10.86
N LEU A 17 -10.62 30.57 -11.24
CA LEU A 17 -10.97 29.44 -10.40
C LEU A 17 -9.66 28.77 -9.98
N PRO A 18 -9.40 28.55 -8.68
CA PRO A 18 -8.25 27.77 -8.29
C PRO A 18 -8.38 26.42 -8.97
N ALA A 19 -7.35 26.03 -9.73
CA ALA A 19 -7.24 24.69 -10.24
C ALA A 19 -7.39 23.76 -9.04
N ILE A 20 -8.51 23.04 -8.99
CA ILE A 20 -8.73 21.99 -8.01
C ILE A 20 -7.64 20.98 -8.31
N SER A 21 -6.55 21.01 -7.53
CA SER A 21 -5.60 19.91 -7.47
C SER A 21 -6.45 18.70 -7.15
N GLN A 22 -6.63 17.78 -8.11
CA GLN A 22 -7.28 16.51 -7.83
C GLN A 22 -6.42 15.85 -6.76
N ALA A 23 -6.95 15.77 -5.54
CA ALA A 23 -6.34 14.98 -4.49
C ALA A 23 -6.30 13.55 -5.02
N ASP A 24 -5.16 12.87 -4.93
CA ASP A 24 -5.05 11.48 -5.34
C ASP A 24 -6.13 10.65 -4.65
N ASP A 25 -7.03 10.02 -5.40
CA ASP A 25 -8.16 9.24 -4.89
C ASP A 25 -7.73 7.87 -4.32
N THR A 26 -6.44 7.70 -4.04
CA THR A 26 -5.87 6.43 -3.58
C THR A 26 -4.87 6.61 -2.43
N TYR A 27 -4.71 5.56 -1.63
CA TYR A 27 -3.56 5.37 -0.74
C TYR A 27 -2.65 4.32 -1.36
N SER A 28 -1.34 4.54 -1.37
CA SER A 28 -0.38 3.57 -1.88
C SER A 28 0.73 3.27 -0.87
N SER A 29 1.23 2.05 -0.92
CA SER A 29 2.46 1.67 -0.24
C SER A 29 3.14 0.56 -1.00
N LYS A 30 4.47 0.52 -0.88
CA LYS A 30 5.31 -0.51 -1.47
C LYS A 30 5.70 -1.49 -0.39
N PHE A 31 5.59 -2.78 -0.64
CA PHE A 31 6.14 -3.82 0.21
C PHE A 31 7.28 -4.53 -0.50
N ILE A 32 8.44 -4.63 0.15
CA ILE A 32 9.63 -5.28 -0.39
C ILE A 32 10.00 -6.49 0.48
N ASN A 33 10.15 -7.65 -0.15
CA ASN A 33 10.68 -8.85 0.49
C ASN A 33 12.22 -8.81 0.48
N GLN A 34 12.83 -8.13 1.45
CA GLN A 34 14.29 -7.99 1.54
C GLN A 34 14.97 -9.15 2.28
N SER A 35 14.35 -10.34 2.29
CA SER A 35 14.90 -11.51 2.96
C SER A 35 16.20 -12.04 2.33
N ASP A 36 16.55 -11.59 1.13
CA ASP A 36 17.84 -11.80 0.47
C ASP A 36 19.02 -11.18 1.25
N LYS A 37 18.76 -10.12 2.01
CA LYS A 37 19.74 -9.47 2.91
C LYS A 37 19.85 -10.17 4.27
N GLY A 38 18.95 -11.10 4.55
CA GLY A 38 18.94 -11.88 5.78
C GLY A 38 19.84 -13.12 5.71
N SER A 39 20.00 -13.79 6.85
CA SER A 39 20.69 -15.09 6.93
C SER A 39 19.88 -16.25 6.33
N GLN A 40 18.60 -16.02 6.03
CA GLN A 40 17.70 -16.98 5.42
C GLN A 40 16.75 -16.22 4.48
N GLN A 41 16.58 -16.77 3.29
CA GLN A 41 15.69 -16.23 2.28
C GLN A 41 14.30 -16.85 2.38
N TYR A 42 13.27 -16.04 2.18
CA TYR A 42 11.88 -16.43 2.30
C TYR A 42 11.07 -16.07 1.06
N THR A 43 10.14 -16.95 0.70
CA THR A 43 9.14 -16.72 -0.34
C THR A 43 7.80 -16.43 0.35
N LEU A 44 7.09 -15.40 -0.13
CA LEU A 44 5.76 -15.06 0.33
C LEU A 44 4.74 -15.47 -0.72
N VAL A 45 3.66 -16.12 -0.31
CA VAL A 45 2.58 -16.56 -1.20
C VAL A 45 1.30 -15.89 -0.74
N LYS A 46 0.67 -15.11 -1.61
CA LYS A 46 -0.56 -14.39 -1.30
C LYS A 46 -1.66 -15.38 -0.93
N THR A 47 -2.45 -15.07 0.09
CA THR A 47 -3.50 -15.96 0.61
C THR A 47 -4.87 -15.34 0.66
N ARG A 48 -4.96 -14.04 0.97
CA ARG A 48 -6.24 -13.36 1.08
C ARG A 48 -6.11 -11.86 0.87
N PHE A 49 -7.23 -11.29 0.46
CA PHE A 49 -7.50 -9.87 0.46
C PHE A 49 -8.53 -9.57 1.54
N TRP A 50 -8.54 -8.33 2.05
CA TRP A 50 -9.70 -7.84 2.78
C TRP A 50 -9.81 -6.31 2.63
N PRO A 51 -11.03 -5.77 2.75
CA PRO A 51 -12.30 -6.46 2.56
C PRO A 51 -12.47 -6.91 1.10
N ASP A 52 -13.35 -7.86 0.85
CA ASP A 52 -13.67 -8.33 -0.51
C ASP A 52 -14.52 -7.32 -1.31
N SER A 53 -14.72 -6.11 -0.79
CA SER A 53 -15.54 -5.03 -1.35
C SER A 53 -14.89 -4.24 -2.50
N GLY A 54 -13.77 -4.74 -3.05
CA GLY A 54 -13.04 -4.08 -4.13
C GLY A 54 -12.37 -2.77 -3.68
N CYS A 55 -11.87 -2.73 -2.45
CA CYS A 55 -11.05 -1.61 -1.96
C CYS A 55 -9.62 -1.62 -2.51
N ILE A 56 -9.09 -2.81 -2.82
CA ILE A 56 -7.74 -3.02 -3.32
C ILE A 56 -7.77 -2.89 -4.84
N MET A 57 -7.10 -1.86 -5.36
CA MET A 57 -6.98 -1.57 -6.79
C MET A 57 -5.78 -2.27 -7.42
N GLN A 58 -4.69 -2.43 -6.65
CA GLN A 58 -3.46 -3.10 -7.08
C GLN A 58 -2.84 -3.86 -5.91
N SER A 59 -2.31 -5.06 -6.21
CA SER A 59 -1.72 -5.95 -5.20
C SER A 59 -0.51 -6.77 -5.67
N GLY A 60 -0.08 -6.57 -6.92
CA GLY A 60 1.03 -7.28 -7.54
C GLY A 60 0.87 -8.81 -7.60
N PRO A 61 1.97 -9.56 -7.72
CA PRO A 61 1.95 -11.00 -8.02
C PRO A 61 1.46 -11.86 -6.85
N GLU A 62 1.06 -13.09 -7.17
CA GLU A 62 0.65 -14.10 -6.17
C GLU A 62 1.82 -14.64 -5.33
N VAL A 63 3.05 -14.51 -5.82
CA VAL A 63 4.26 -14.94 -5.14
C VAL A 63 5.27 -13.81 -5.15
N LEU A 64 5.87 -13.51 -3.99
CA LEU A 64 6.99 -12.58 -3.84
C LEU A 64 8.23 -13.36 -3.42
N GLN A 65 9.19 -13.46 -4.33
CA GLN A 65 10.51 -14.01 -4.06
C GLN A 65 11.36 -13.00 -3.26
N PRO A 66 12.48 -13.43 -2.66
CA PRO A 66 13.46 -12.49 -2.10
C PRO A 66 13.91 -11.47 -3.15
N GLY A 67 13.97 -10.20 -2.75
CA GLY A 67 14.25 -9.05 -3.61
C GLY A 67 13.02 -8.46 -4.31
N ASP A 68 11.93 -9.23 -4.46
CA ASP A 68 10.72 -8.73 -5.11
C ASP A 68 10.05 -7.63 -4.30
N SER A 69 9.35 -6.75 -5.01
CA SER A 69 8.47 -5.77 -4.42
C SER A 69 7.08 -5.81 -5.03
N THR A 70 6.09 -5.46 -4.24
CA THR A 70 4.71 -5.24 -4.68
C THR A 70 4.23 -3.88 -4.20
N GLU A 71 3.20 -3.37 -4.85
CA GLU A 71 2.50 -2.16 -4.44
C GLU A 71 1.08 -2.52 -4.03
N LEU A 72 0.65 -1.97 -2.89
CA LEU A 72 -0.72 -2.03 -2.41
C LEU A 72 -1.35 -0.66 -2.65
N VAL A 73 -2.32 -0.61 -3.57
CA VAL A 73 -3.09 0.60 -3.86
C VAL A 73 -4.52 0.40 -3.39
N ILE A 74 -5.00 1.30 -2.53
CA ILE A 74 -6.32 1.27 -1.91
C ILE A 74 -7.12 2.49 -2.36
N ALA A 75 -8.40 2.31 -2.72
CA ALA A 75 -9.30 3.41 -3.05
C ALA A 75 -9.65 4.24 -1.80
N LYS A 76 -9.61 5.58 -1.90
CA LYS A 76 -10.09 6.52 -0.88
C LYS A 76 -11.61 6.66 -0.92
N LYS A 77 -12.33 5.61 -0.50
CA LYS A 77 -13.81 5.61 -0.38
C LYS A 77 -14.27 5.06 0.96
N GLN A 78 -15.52 5.36 1.34
CA GLN A 78 -16.13 4.86 2.57
C GLN A 78 -16.04 3.32 2.65
N GLY A 79 -15.57 2.80 3.78
CA GLY A 79 -15.39 1.36 4.01
C GLY A 79 -14.07 0.76 3.47
N CYS A 80 -13.15 1.59 2.95
CA CYS A 80 -11.80 1.18 2.56
C CYS A 80 -10.70 1.72 3.49
N ASP A 81 -11.11 2.27 4.62
CA ASP A 81 -10.26 2.71 5.72
C ASP A 81 -9.54 1.56 6.44
N GLN A 82 -9.95 0.32 6.16
CA GLN A 82 -9.27 -0.90 6.59
C GLN A 82 -9.17 -1.86 5.40
N ALA A 83 -7.98 -2.04 4.84
CA ALA A 83 -7.77 -2.95 3.72
C ALA A 83 -6.37 -3.58 3.77
N GLY A 84 -6.17 -4.72 3.11
CA GLY A 84 -4.84 -5.32 3.05
C GLY A 84 -4.76 -6.67 2.38
N ILE A 85 -3.53 -7.17 2.33
CA ILE A 85 -3.16 -8.43 1.73
C ILE A 85 -2.46 -9.32 2.76
N GLY A 86 -2.82 -10.59 2.77
CA GLY A 86 -2.20 -11.62 3.59
C GLY A 86 -1.31 -12.51 2.73
N TYR A 87 -0.21 -12.97 3.31
CA TYR A 87 0.72 -13.89 2.70
C TYR A 87 1.06 -15.02 3.67
N SER A 88 1.23 -16.23 3.14
CA SER A 88 1.92 -17.34 3.80
C SER A 88 3.43 -17.23 3.56
N LEU A 89 4.20 -17.54 4.59
CA LEU A 89 5.66 -17.45 4.61
C LEU A 89 6.29 -18.84 4.49
N TYR A 90 7.21 -19.01 3.53
CA TYR A 90 7.97 -20.24 3.31
C TYR A 90 9.46 -19.96 3.16
N LYS A 91 10.31 -20.96 3.37
CA LYS A 91 11.72 -20.86 2.93
C LYS A 91 11.79 -21.06 1.43
N VAL A 92 12.72 -20.37 0.77
CA VAL A 92 12.99 -20.60 -0.67
C VAL A 92 13.36 -22.07 -0.96
N SER A 93 14.04 -22.73 -0.03
CA SER A 93 14.42 -24.15 -0.15
C SER A 93 13.22 -25.11 -0.13
N ASP A 94 12.06 -24.67 0.35
CA ASP A 94 10.84 -25.47 0.38
C ASP A 94 10.03 -25.25 -0.92
N THR A 95 10.50 -25.88 -1.99
CA THR A 95 9.91 -25.74 -3.33
C THR A 95 8.47 -26.29 -3.42
N LYS A 96 8.11 -27.21 -2.54
CA LYS A 96 6.76 -27.78 -2.46
C LYS A 96 5.82 -26.99 -1.56
N LYS A 97 6.33 -26.02 -0.79
CA LYS A 97 5.58 -25.19 0.17
C LYS A 97 4.84 -26.02 1.23
N GLU A 98 5.46 -27.09 1.70
CA GLU A 98 4.88 -28.01 2.68
C GLU A 98 5.07 -27.51 4.13
N GLN A 99 6.09 -26.67 4.38
CA GLN A 99 6.46 -26.17 5.69
C GLN A 99 6.10 -24.70 5.84
N LEU A 100 4.83 -24.43 6.16
CA LEU A 100 4.38 -23.09 6.51
C LEU A 100 5.11 -22.57 7.75
N LEU A 101 5.79 -21.43 7.61
CA LEU A 101 6.54 -20.80 8.70
C LEU A 101 5.74 -19.72 9.43
N GLY A 102 4.64 -19.24 8.85
CA GLY A 102 3.86 -18.17 9.41
C GLY A 102 3.16 -17.33 8.36
N TYR A 103 2.76 -16.12 8.75
CA TYR A 103 1.96 -15.20 7.94
C TYR A 103 2.54 -13.79 7.97
N VAL A 104 2.35 -13.08 6.86
CA VAL A 104 2.68 -11.65 6.72
C VAL A 104 1.43 -10.92 6.26
N SER A 105 1.15 -9.77 6.82
CA SER A 105 -0.01 -8.94 6.50
C SER A 105 0.48 -7.53 6.17
N HIS A 106 0.29 -7.12 4.91
CA HIS A 106 0.52 -5.76 4.44
C HIS A 106 -0.82 -5.03 4.42
N ARG A 107 -1.01 -4.06 5.32
CA ARG A 107 -2.34 -3.51 5.60
C ARG A 107 -2.36 -2.00 5.72
N PHE A 108 -3.41 -1.40 5.19
CA PHE A 108 -3.83 -0.04 5.44
C PHE A 108 -4.91 -0.05 6.52
N ARG A 109 -4.75 0.76 7.56
CA ARG A 109 -5.75 0.93 8.60
C ARG A 109 -5.66 2.35 9.15
N ASP A 110 -6.80 3.03 9.22
CA ASP A 110 -6.96 4.31 9.91
C ASP A 110 -5.91 5.35 9.43
N GLY A 111 -5.69 5.43 8.12
CA GLY A 111 -4.73 6.38 7.51
C GLY A 111 -3.28 5.91 7.48
N SER A 112 -2.96 4.73 8.01
CA SER A 112 -1.59 4.24 8.15
C SER A 112 -1.37 2.88 7.50
N PHE A 113 -0.25 2.71 6.81
CA PHE A 113 0.21 1.38 6.41
C PHE A 113 1.02 0.73 7.52
N SER A 114 0.84 -0.57 7.70
CA SER A 114 1.63 -1.39 8.61
C SER A 114 1.91 -2.76 8.02
N LEU A 115 3.00 -3.35 8.50
CA LEU A 115 3.31 -4.76 8.27
C LEU A 115 3.15 -5.51 9.59
N GLN A 116 2.35 -6.57 9.58
CA GLN A 116 2.26 -7.50 10.70
C GLN A 116 2.83 -8.85 10.28
N VAL A 117 3.71 -9.41 11.11
CA VAL A 117 4.33 -10.71 10.87
C VAL A 117 4.04 -11.62 12.05
N SER A 118 3.52 -12.80 11.75
CA SER A 118 3.27 -13.87 12.72
C SER A 118 4.10 -15.08 12.32
N VAL A 119 5.01 -15.54 13.18
CA VAL A 119 5.95 -16.64 12.87
C VAL A 119 5.74 -17.81 13.81
N PHE A 120 5.80 -19.04 13.29
CA PHE A 120 5.84 -20.26 14.08
C PHE A 120 7.28 -20.55 14.51
N CYS A 121 7.50 -20.61 15.82
CA CYS A 121 8.81 -20.86 16.39
C CYS A 121 9.01 -22.36 16.66
N LYS A 122 10.18 -22.89 16.33
CA LYS A 122 10.55 -24.28 16.66
C LYS A 122 11.63 -24.27 17.71
N ASN A 123 11.47 -25.09 18.76
CA ASN A 123 12.47 -25.24 19.82
C ASN A 123 12.91 -23.90 20.46
N LYS A 124 11.96 -22.97 20.69
CA LYS A 124 12.22 -21.62 21.24
C LYS A 124 13.03 -20.68 20.32
N HIS A 125 13.26 -21.05 19.07
CA HIS A 125 13.92 -20.19 18.09
C HIS A 125 12.91 -19.71 17.05
N CYS A 126 12.84 -18.38 16.90
CA CYS A 126 12.15 -17.70 15.81
C CYS A 126 13.22 -16.87 15.10
N VAL A 127 13.47 -17.12 13.82
CA VAL A 127 14.38 -16.29 13.02
C VAL A 127 13.61 -15.75 11.84
N PHE A 128 13.60 -14.43 11.72
CA PHE A 128 12.94 -13.70 10.67
C PHE A 128 13.64 -12.37 10.45
N LYS A 129 13.82 -11.94 9.20
CA LYS A 129 14.61 -10.75 8.86
C LYS A 129 14.02 -10.02 7.64
N ASP A 130 14.05 -8.69 7.71
CA ASP A 130 13.96 -7.73 6.62
C ASP A 130 12.77 -7.91 5.65
N LEU A 131 11.55 -7.71 6.15
CA LEU A 131 10.36 -7.46 5.33
C LEU A 131 9.88 -6.02 5.61
N ASN A 132 10.02 -5.12 4.64
CA ASN A 132 9.79 -3.69 4.87
C ASN A 132 8.68 -3.12 3.97
N PRO A 133 7.63 -2.53 4.55
CA PRO A 133 6.78 -1.60 3.84
C PRO A 133 7.49 -0.24 3.72
N GLN A 134 7.51 0.34 2.53
CA GLN A 134 7.86 1.73 2.27
C GLN A 134 6.59 2.50 1.91
N GLN A 135 6.43 3.68 2.49
CA GLN A 135 5.34 4.59 2.17
C GLN A 135 5.85 5.63 1.17
N SER A 136 5.01 5.94 0.18
CA SER A 136 5.15 7.13 -0.65
C SER A 136 4.05 8.10 -0.23
N ASP A 137 4.44 9.36 0.02
CA ASP A 137 3.52 10.47 0.31
C ASP A 137 2.79 10.95 -0.95
#